data_AF-A0A7S1HBS5-F1
#
_entry.id   AF-A0A7S1HBS5-F1
#
_cell.length_a   1.000
_cell.length_b   1.000
_cell.length_c   1.000
_cell.angle_alpha   90.00
_cell.angle_beta   90.00
_cell.angle_gamma   90.00
#
_symmetry.space_group_name_H-M   'P 1'
#
loop_
_entity.id
_entity.type
_entity.pdbx_description
1 polymer ?
#
loop_
_entity_poly.entity_id
_entity_poly.type
_entity_poly.pdbx_seq_one_letter_code
_entity_poly.pdbx_strand_id
1 'polypeptide(L)'
;LTGGSAVPKSTSQWTVEHVCMWAQSVFATDASIAPEEALRHVSALRTHGINGRHFLNITSDQLRDDIGIASLGQRLTLLAARDSLMVAADDPSGLHSATLDAAQHSAAAALAAIDSVNILETLTQSVLSLHDKINTIAATIPGAKPHPSTFSFSAPPPPP
;
A
#
# COMPACT_ATOMS: atom_id res chain seq x y z
N LEU A 1 13.48 29.70 23.41
CA LEU A 1 14.39 28.53 23.24
C LEU A 1 14.21 28.01 21.81
N THR A 2 14.83 28.67 20.83
CA THR A 2 14.87 28.18 19.44
C THR A 2 16.04 27.22 19.32
N GLY A 3 15.84 26.00 19.84
CA GLY A 3 16.73 24.89 19.53
C GLY A 3 16.49 24.52 18.07
N GLY A 4 17.42 24.91 17.18
CA GLY A 4 17.45 24.39 15.83
C GLY A 4 17.65 22.88 15.92
N SER A 5 16.54 22.12 15.87
CA SER A 5 16.58 20.67 15.82
C SER A 5 17.17 20.30 14.48
N ALA A 6 18.49 20.19 14.44
CA ALA A 6 19.20 19.67 13.28
C ALA A 6 18.59 18.30 13.00
N VAL A 7 17.95 18.15 11.83
CA VAL A 7 17.37 16.87 11.43
C VAL A 7 18.49 15.84 11.45
N PRO A 8 18.36 14.75 12.22
CA PRO A 8 19.42 13.76 12.33
C PRO A 8 19.71 13.16 10.95
N LYS A 9 20.99 13.03 10.61
CA LYS A 9 21.43 12.45 9.32
C LYS A 9 20.96 11.00 9.14
N SER A 10 20.81 10.26 10.23
CA SER A 10 20.34 8.88 10.21
C SER A 10 18.89 8.79 10.70
N THR A 11 18.04 8.13 9.91
CA THR A 11 16.64 7.84 10.26
C THR A 11 16.52 7.12 11.60
N SER A 12 17.51 6.29 11.97
CA SER A 12 17.54 5.57 13.25
C SER A 12 17.59 6.48 14.48
N GLN A 13 18.00 7.75 14.32
CA GLN A 13 18.10 8.75 15.37
C GLN A 13 16.89 9.71 15.38
N TRP A 14 15.92 9.51 14.50
CA TRP A 14 14.76 10.38 14.41
C TRP A 14 13.89 10.25 15.65
N THR A 15 13.56 11.41 16.23
CA THR A 15 12.51 11.50 17.25
C THR A 15 11.13 11.33 16.62
N VAL A 16 10.11 11.20 17.46
CA VAL A 16 8.71 11.10 17.02
C VAL A 16 8.33 12.32 16.16
N GLU A 17 8.79 13.51 16.53
CA GLU A 17 8.53 14.76 15.82
C GLU A 17 9.16 14.75 14.42
N HIS A 18 10.39 14.23 14.27
CA HIS A 18 11.03 14.10 12.98
C HIS A 18 10.26 13.16 12.06
N VAL A 19 9.81 12.01 12.57
CA VAL A 19 8.96 11.06 11.82
C VAL A 19 7.63 11.71 11.43
N CYS A 20 6.99 12.46 12.34
CA CYS A 20 5.75 13.17 12.06
C CYS A 20 5.90 14.23 10.96
N MET A 21 6.96 15.05 11.02
CA MET A 21 7.22 16.08 10.01
C MET A 21 7.49 15.45 8.64
N TRP A 22 8.29 14.37 8.61
CA TRP A 22 8.54 13.64 7.38
C TRP A 22 7.27 13.00 6.82
N ALA A 23 6.47 12.30 7.64
CA ALA A 23 5.24 11.66 7.20
C ALA A 23 4.23 12.69 6.67
N GLN A 24 4.13 13.85 7.33
CA GLN A 24 3.31 14.96 6.85
C GLN A 24 3.75 15.43 5.47
N SER A 25 5.06 15.50 5.19
CA SER A 25 5.57 15.88 3.87
C SER A 25 5.22 14.83 2.80
N VAL A 26 5.27 13.54 3.13
CA VAL A 26 4.89 12.46 2.21
C VAL A 26 3.39 12.51 1.91
N PHE A 27 2.55 12.65 2.92
CA PHE A 27 1.10 12.75 2.71
C PHE A 27 0.70 14.03 1.97
N ALA A 28 1.42 15.14 2.15
CA ALA A 28 1.18 16.37 1.40
C ALA A 28 1.49 16.23 -0.10
N THR A 29 2.35 15.30 -0.49
CA THR A 29 2.64 15.01 -1.91
C THR A 29 1.62 14.09 -2.56
N ASP A 30 0.85 13.32 -1.78
CA ASP A 30 -0.17 12.43 -2.30
C ASP A 30 -1.51 13.15 -2.41
N ALA A 31 -1.90 13.53 -3.62
CA ALA A 31 -3.17 14.21 -3.90
C ALA A 31 -4.41 13.35 -3.54
N SER A 32 -4.23 12.05 -3.33
CA SER A 32 -5.32 11.12 -2.98
C SER A 32 -5.70 11.19 -1.50
N ILE A 33 -4.90 11.88 -0.67
CA ILE A 33 -5.11 11.95 0.79
C ILE A 33 -5.68 13.32 1.16
N ALA A 34 -6.85 13.33 1.78
CA ALA A 34 -7.43 14.56 2.29
C ALA A 34 -6.53 15.14 3.41
N PRO A 35 -6.33 16.47 3.50
CA PRO A 35 -5.49 17.08 4.53
C PRO A 35 -5.88 16.68 5.95
N GLU A 36 -7.17 16.54 6.23
CA GLU A 36 -7.68 16.10 7.54
C GLU A 36 -7.33 14.63 7.85
N GLU A 37 -7.27 13.79 6.83
CA GLU A 37 -6.88 12.38 6.96
C GLU A 37 -5.37 12.27 7.19
N ALA A 38 -4.56 13.05 6.46
CA ALA A 38 -3.12 13.15 6.67
C ALA A 38 -2.79 13.58 8.11
N LEU A 39 -3.50 14.59 8.64
CA LEU A 39 -3.33 15.04 10.02
C LEU A 39 -3.73 13.96 11.05
N ARG A 40 -4.77 13.16 10.77
CA ARG A 40 -5.15 12.02 11.61
C ARG A 40 -4.05 10.97 11.66
N HIS A 41 -3.49 10.58 10.52
CA HIS A 41 -2.40 9.60 10.44
C HIS A 41 -1.13 10.09 11.16
N VAL A 42 -0.77 11.37 10.99
CA VAL A 42 0.36 11.99 11.70
C VAL A 42 0.10 12.05 13.21
N SER A 43 -1.13 12.36 13.64
CA SER A 43 -1.50 12.32 15.05
C SER A 43 -1.40 10.92 15.62
N ALA A 44 -1.81 9.88 14.87
CA ALA A 44 -1.67 8.49 15.28
C ALA A 44 -0.20 8.10 15.46
N LEU A 45 0.68 8.44 14.50
CA LEU A 45 2.13 8.22 14.63
C LEU A 45 2.70 8.86 15.92
N ARG A 46 2.23 10.07 16.26
CA ARG A 46 2.63 10.76 17.50
C ARG A 46 2.11 10.05 18.74
N THR A 47 0.82 9.71 18.78
CA THR A 47 0.17 9.05 19.92
C THR A 47 0.79 7.68 20.21
N HIS A 48 1.14 6.93 19.16
CA HIS A 48 1.80 5.63 19.30
C HIS A 48 3.32 5.74 19.57
N GLY A 49 3.88 6.96 19.63
CA GLY A 49 5.29 7.17 19.93
C GLY A 49 6.23 6.56 18.89
N ILE A 50 5.83 6.59 17.62
CA ILE A 50 6.61 6.00 16.52
C ILE A 50 7.84 6.88 16.27
N ASN A 51 8.99 6.44 16.80
CA ASN A 51 10.30 7.03 16.55
C ASN A 51 10.95 6.40 15.31
N GLY A 52 12.12 6.91 14.91
CA GLY A 52 12.83 6.43 13.73
C GLY A 52 13.13 4.93 13.73
N ARG A 53 13.51 4.35 14.87
CA ARG A 53 13.79 2.90 14.97
C ARG A 53 12.54 2.05 14.78
N HIS A 54 11.41 2.49 15.35
CA HIS A 54 10.13 1.82 15.16
C HIS A 54 9.66 1.97 13.71
N PHE A 55 9.80 3.17 13.15
CA PHE A 55 9.38 3.49 11.80
C PHE A 55 10.12 2.66 10.74
N LEU A 56 11.42 2.44 10.91
CA LEU A 56 12.21 1.60 10.01
C LEU A 56 11.73 0.14 9.96
N ASN A 57 11.13 -0.36 11.03
CA ASN A 57 10.66 -1.74 11.13
C ASN A 57 9.14 -1.88 11.03
N ILE A 58 8.42 -0.79 10.76
CA ILE A 58 6.95 -0.83 10.73
C ILE A 58 6.47 -1.66 9.53
N THR A 59 5.48 -2.50 9.78
CA THR A 59 4.87 -3.37 8.76
C THR A 59 3.60 -2.76 8.19
N SER A 60 3.16 -3.26 7.03
CA SER A 60 1.87 -2.84 6.43
C SER A 60 0.69 -3.12 7.37
N ASP A 61 0.69 -4.25 8.07
CA ASP A 61 -0.38 -4.57 9.03
C ASP A 61 -0.38 -3.61 10.23
N GLN A 62 0.79 -3.25 10.77
CA GLN A 62 0.86 -2.23 11.83
C GLN A 62 0.40 -0.84 11.35
N LEU A 63 0.70 -0.46 10.11
CA LEU A 63 0.18 0.79 9.54
C LEU A 63 -1.35 0.78 9.42
N ARG A 64 -1.95 -0.39 9.16
CA ARG A 64 -3.42 -0.55 9.13
C ARG A 64 -4.00 -0.51 10.54
N ASP A 65 -3.48 -1.37 11.41
CA ASP A 65 -4.11 -1.72 12.69
C ASP A 65 -3.78 -0.68 13.78
N ASP A 66 -2.54 -0.18 13.82
CA ASP A 66 -2.11 0.78 14.85
C ASP A 66 -2.30 2.23 14.37
N ILE A 67 -1.94 2.53 13.12
CA ILE A 67 -1.96 3.91 12.60
C ILE A 67 -3.30 4.26 11.93
N GLY A 68 -4.09 3.26 11.51
CA GLY A 68 -5.40 3.47 10.90
C GLY A 68 -5.37 3.80 9.41
N ILE A 69 -4.26 3.53 8.72
CA ILE A 69 -4.15 3.75 7.27
C ILE A 69 -4.86 2.58 6.57
N ALA A 70 -6.15 2.74 6.28
CA ALA A 70 -6.99 1.67 5.75
C ALA A 70 -6.67 1.31 4.29
N SER A 71 -6.30 2.29 3.46
CA SER A 71 -5.97 2.07 2.05
C SER A 71 -4.64 1.35 1.89
N LEU A 72 -4.65 0.22 1.18
CA LEU A 72 -3.41 -0.51 0.84
C LEU A 72 -2.46 0.36 0.01
N GLY A 73 -2.99 1.13 -0.95
CA GLY A 73 -2.18 2.02 -1.78
C GLY A 73 -1.40 3.03 -0.95
N GLN A 74 -2.08 3.70 -0.01
CA GLN A 74 -1.44 4.67 0.89
C GLN A 74 -0.36 4.01 1.77
N ARG A 75 -0.62 2.80 2.29
CA ARG A 75 0.37 2.04 3.08
C ARG A 75 1.62 1.73 2.26
N LEU A 76 1.45 1.28 1.02
CA LEU A 76 2.57 0.98 0.12
C LEU A 76 3.35 2.25 -0.25
N THR A 77 2.67 3.36 -0.52
CA THR A 77 3.32 4.66 -0.78
C THR A 77 4.20 5.08 0.38
N LEU A 78 3.71 4.98 1.63
CA LEU A 78 4.48 5.33 2.82
C LEU A 78 5.71 4.40 3.00
N LEU A 79 5.53 3.10 2.80
CA LEU A 79 6.63 2.13 2.89
C LEU A 79 7.69 2.35 1.80
N ALA A 80 7.29 2.64 0.56
CA ALA A 80 8.21 2.97 -0.52
C ALA A 80 8.98 4.28 -0.26
N ALA A 81 8.29 5.29 0.30
CA ALA A 81 8.93 6.54 0.72
C ALA A 81 9.95 6.31 1.85
N ARG A 82 9.63 5.44 2.81
CA ARG A 82 10.56 5.03 3.87
C ARG A 82 11.80 4.34 3.28
N ASP A 83 11.63 3.41 2.36
CA ASP A 83 12.75 2.69 1.78
C ASP A 83 13.65 3.63 0.97
N SER A 84 13.05 4.60 0.26
CA SER A 84 13.79 5.69 -0.42
C SER A 84 14.58 6.57 0.56
N LEU A 85 14.03 6.82 1.74
CA LEU A 85 14.70 7.55 2.82
C LEU A 85 15.92 6.76 3.36
N MET A 86 15.84 5.44 3.45
CA MET A 86 16.97 4.61 3.87
C MET A 86 18.11 4.69 2.86
N VAL A 87 17.81 4.56 1.57
CA VAL A 87 18.82 4.65 0.49
C VAL A 87 19.47 6.04 0.47
N ALA A 88 18.68 7.11 0.66
CA ALA A 88 19.20 8.49 0.66
C ALA A 88 20.01 8.83 1.92
N ALA A 89 19.77 8.15 3.04
CA ALA A 89 20.55 8.33 4.27
C ALA A 89 21.97 7.74 4.15
N ASP A 90 22.17 6.73 3.29
CA ASP A 90 23.47 6.12 3.02
C ASP A 90 24.31 6.90 1.98
N ASP A 91 23.68 7.73 1.12
CA ASP A 91 24.37 8.63 0.19
C ASP A 91 23.82 10.08 0.26
N PRO A 92 24.39 10.95 1.12
CA PRO A 92 23.93 12.33 1.29
C PRO A 92 24.18 13.22 0.07
N SER A 93 24.83 12.72 -0.99
CA SER A 93 25.23 13.49 -2.18
C SER A 93 24.10 13.67 -3.21
N GLY A 94 23.01 12.88 -3.13
CA GLY A 94 21.91 12.85 -4.12
C GLY A 94 20.55 13.42 -3.66
N LEU A 95 20.49 13.99 -2.45
CA LEU A 95 19.27 14.15 -1.63
C LEU A 95 18.15 15.07 -2.14
N HIS A 96 18.37 15.90 -3.17
CA HIS A 96 17.35 16.90 -3.60
C HIS A 96 16.59 16.56 -4.89
N SER A 97 17.02 15.56 -5.67
CA SER A 97 16.33 15.21 -6.93
C SER A 97 15.95 13.74 -7.06
N ALA A 98 16.70 12.80 -6.47
CA ALA A 98 16.42 11.37 -6.64
C ALA A 98 15.22 10.87 -5.80
N THR A 99 14.97 11.46 -4.64
CA THR A 99 13.93 11.04 -3.69
C THR A 99 12.51 11.29 -4.19
N LEU A 100 12.31 12.31 -5.03
CA LEU A 100 11.00 12.64 -5.59
C LEU A 100 10.69 11.75 -6.82
N ASP A 101 11.65 11.57 -7.72
CA ASP A 101 11.50 10.76 -8.92
C ASP A 101 11.32 9.26 -8.62
N ALA A 102 12.05 8.73 -7.62
CA ALA A 102 11.94 7.33 -7.21
C ALA A 102 10.61 7.03 -6.52
N ALA A 103 10.13 7.95 -5.66
CA ALA A 103 8.83 7.83 -5.02
C ALA A 103 7.68 7.91 -6.05
N GLN A 104 7.76 8.81 -7.04
CA GLN A 104 6.77 8.89 -8.10
C GLN A 104 6.76 7.66 -9.03
N HIS A 105 7.94 7.14 -9.42
CA HIS A 105 7.99 5.93 -10.24
C HIS A 105 7.51 4.68 -9.49
N SER A 106 7.80 4.57 -8.21
CA SER A 106 7.35 3.44 -7.38
C SER A 106 5.85 3.52 -7.07
N ALA A 107 5.32 4.71 -6.80
CA ALA A 107 3.88 4.93 -6.63
C ALA A 107 3.09 4.67 -7.93
N ALA A 108 3.63 5.06 -9.09
CA ALA A 108 3.04 4.73 -10.39
C ALA A 108 3.04 3.22 -10.66
N ALA A 109 4.11 2.50 -10.31
CA ALA A 109 4.17 1.04 -10.43
C ALA A 109 3.19 0.34 -9.46
N ALA A 110 3.04 0.85 -8.24
CA ALA A 110 2.07 0.34 -7.27
C ALA A 110 0.62 0.60 -7.73
N LEU A 111 0.32 1.77 -8.29
CA LEU A 111 -0.98 2.08 -8.89
C LEU A 111 -1.27 1.19 -10.11
N ALA A 112 -0.29 0.94 -10.98
CA ALA A 112 -0.44 0.03 -12.11
C ALA A 112 -0.67 -1.42 -11.66
N ALA A 113 -0.07 -1.84 -10.55
CA ALA A 113 -0.32 -3.15 -9.95
C ALA A 113 -1.73 -3.24 -9.34
N ILE A 114 -2.21 -2.18 -8.68
CA ILE A 114 -3.58 -2.09 -8.15
C ILE A 114 -4.61 -2.11 -9.30
N ASP A 115 -4.33 -1.39 -10.39
CA ASP A 115 -5.19 -1.39 -11.58
C ASP A 115 -5.24 -2.78 -12.23
N SER A 116 -4.11 -3.48 -12.25
CA SER A 116 -4.02 -4.87 -12.71
C SER A 116 -4.85 -5.85 -11.86
N VAL A 117 -4.96 -5.61 -10.54
CA VAL A 117 -5.81 -6.41 -9.64
C VAL A 117 -7.30 -6.10 -9.86
N ASN A 118 -7.68 -4.83 -10.05
CA ASN A 118 -9.05 -4.44 -10.39
C ASN A 118 -9.50 -5.00 -11.74
N ILE A 119 -8.62 -5.03 -12.74
CA ILE A 119 -8.88 -5.64 -14.05
C ILE A 119 -9.12 -7.15 -13.89
N LEU A 120 -8.35 -7.82 -13.01
CA LEU A 120 -8.54 -9.24 -12.71
C LEU A 120 -9.89 -9.53 -12.03
N GLU A 121 -10.31 -8.70 -11.08
CA GLU A 121 -11.63 -8.82 -10.43
C GLU A 121 -12.76 -8.60 -11.44
N THR A 122 -12.63 -7.61 -12.33
CA THR A 122 -13.62 -7.31 -13.37
C THR A 122 -13.73 -8.44 -14.40
N LEU A 123 -12.60 -9.04 -14.78
CA LEU A 123 -12.56 -10.24 -15.63
C LEU A 123 -13.19 -11.45 -14.93
N THR A 124 -12.92 -11.64 -13.64
CA THR A 124 -13.49 -12.73 -12.85
C THR A 124 -15.00 -12.61 -12.75
N GLN A 125 -15.52 -11.41 -12.47
CA GLN A 125 -16.96 -11.14 -12.47
C GLN A 125 -17.59 -11.33 -13.85
N SER A 126 -16.89 -10.92 -14.92
CA SER A 126 -17.36 -11.11 -16.29
C SER A 126 -17.43 -12.59 -16.67
N VAL A 127 -16.44 -13.40 -16.28
CA VAL A 127 -16.43 -14.86 -16.51
C VAL A 127 -17.57 -15.55 -15.74
N LEU A 128 -17.81 -15.16 -14.48
CA LEU A 128 -18.92 -15.67 -13.68
C LEU A 128 -20.28 -15.31 -14.29
N SER A 129 -20.45 -14.07 -14.75
CA SER A 129 -21.67 -13.64 -15.45
C SER A 129 -21.89 -14.39 -16.76
N LEU A 130 -20.82 -14.66 -17.52
CA LEU A 130 -20.89 -15.45 -18.74
C LEU A 130 -21.31 -16.90 -18.45
N HIS A 131 -20.77 -17.49 -17.38
CA HIS A 131 -21.10 -18.85 -16.95
C HIS A 131 -22.58 -18.98 -16.58
N ASP A 132 -23.13 -18.01 -15.84
CA ASP A 132 -24.55 -17.97 -15.47
C ASP A 132 -25.47 -17.86 -16.69
N LYS A 133 -25.09 -17.02 -17.67
CA LYS A 133 -25.80 -16.92 -18.96
C LYS A 133 -25.75 -18.22 -19.76
N ILE A 134 -24.61 -18.91 -19.80
CA ILE A 134 -24.47 -20.20 -20.49
C ILE A 134 -25.36 -21.25 -19.83
N ASN A 135 -25.39 -21.32 -18.50
CA ASN A 135 -26.25 -22.26 -17.77
C ASN A 135 -27.74 -21.94 -17.96
N THR A 136 -28.11 -20.67 -18.01
CA THR A 136 -29.49 -20.24 -18.29
C THR A 136 -29.93 -20.64 -19.70
N ILE A 137 -29.06 -20.46 -20.70
CA ILE A 137 -29.32 -20.89 -22.08
C ILE A 137 -29.39 -22.42 -22.19
N ALA A 138 -28.49 -23.15 -21.51
CA ALA A 138 -28.51 -24.61 -21.47
C ALA A 138 -29.80 -25.16 -20.85
N ALA A 139 -30.38 -24.46 -19.86
CA ALA A 139 -31.65 -24.82 -19.23
C ALA A 139 -32.89 -24.51 -20.10
N THR A 140 -32.77 -23.64 -21.12
CA THR A 140 -33.89 -23.27 -22.01
C THR A 140 -33.94 -24.08 -23.30
N ILE A 141 -32.97 -24.97 -23.56
CA ILE A 141 -32.98 -25.88 -24.71
C ILE A 141 -33.65 -27.21 -24.32
N PRO A 142 -34.88 -27.50 -24.78
CA PRO A 142 -35.55 -28.76 -24.47
C PRO A 142 -34.81 -29.92 -25.16
N GLY A 143 -34.12 -30.75 -24.37
CA GLY A 143 -33.45 -31.97 -24.83
C GLY A 143 -31.95 -32.08 -24.52
N ALA A 144 -31.31 -31.04 -23.98
CA ALA A 144 -29.90 -31.12 -23.58
C ALA A 144 -29.78 -31.72 -22.17
N LYS A 145 -29.31 -32.96 -22.07
CA LYS A 145 -28.98 -33.60 -20.79
C LYS A 145 -27.79 -32.84 -20.17
N PRO A 146 -27.92 -32.25 -18.96
CA PRO A 146 -26.82 -31.53 -18.35
C PRO A 146 -25.69 -32.52 -18.01
N HIS A 147 -24.52 -32.33 -18.61
CA HIS A 147 -23.31 -33.03 -18.23
C HIS A 147 -22.74 -32.34 -16.98
N PRO A 148 -22.59 -33.05 -15.84
CA PRO A 148 -21.96 -32.46 -14.66
C PRO A 148 -20.46 -32.32 -14.94
N SER A 149 -20.02 -31.11 -15.28
CA SER A 149 -18.61 -30.74 -15.27
C SER A 149 -18.16 -30.56 -13.82
N THR A 150 -17.81 -31.67 -13.16
CA THR A 150 -17.09 -31.64 -11.88
C THR A 150 -15.69 -31.07 -12.10
N PHE A 151 -15.53 -29.77 -11.91
CA PHE A 151 -14.22 -29.15 -11.69
C PHE A 151 -13.77 -29.50 -10.27
N SER A 152 -12.92 -30.50 -10.14
CA SER A 152 -12.26 -30.86 -8.88
C SER A 152 -11.06 -29.93 -8.69
N PHE A 153 -11.19 -28.94 -7.81
CA PHE A 153 -10.05 -28.16 -7.33
C PHE A 153 -9.26 -29.01 -6.33
N SER A 154 -8.15 -29.60 -6.78
CA SER A 154 -7.15 -30.19 -5.89
C SER A 154 -6.53 -29.08 -5.05
N ALA A 155 -6.79 -29.10 -3.73
CA ALA A 155 -6.13 -28.21 -2.79
C ALA A 155 -4.62 -28.51 -2.75
N PRO A 156 -3.75 -27.47 -2.71
CA PRO A 156 -2.31 -27.68 -2.56
C PRO A 156 -1.99 -28.25 -1.16
N PRO A 157 -1.00 -29.15 -1.05
CA PRO A 157 -0.61 -29.73 0.24
C PRO A 157 -0.03 -28.65 1.17
N PRO A 158 -0.17 -28.83 2.50
CA PRO A 158 0.40 -27.90 3.47
C PRO A 158 1.94 -27.94 3.43
N PRO A 159 2.61 -26.81 3.71
CA PRO A 159 4.06 -26.73 3.76
C PRO A 159 4.64 -27.53 4.95
N PRO A 160 5.92 -27.95 4.86
CA PRO A 160 6.61 -28.76 5.87
C PRO A 160 6.87 -28.03 7.18
#